data_AF-K1UNS3-F1
#
_entry.id   AF-K1UNS3-F1
#
_cell.length_a   1.000
_cell.length_b   1.000
_cell.length_c   1.000
_cell.angle_alpha   90.00
_cell.angle_beta   90.00
_cell.angle_gamma   90.00
#
_symmetry.space_group_name_H-M   'P 1'
#
loop_
_entity.id
_entity.type
_entity.pdbx_description
1 polymer ?
#
loop_
_entity_poly.entity_id
_entity_poly.type
_entity_poly.pdbx_seq_one_letter_code
_entity_poly.pdbx_strand_id
1 'polypeptide(L)'
;IDRLYCHEVTSPQAFAGMRARGLKMFRPDQIFCMPDHNTPTHDQDKPIEDPISKKQVDTLAKNTADFGVTHFAMNTKDNGIIHVVGPEKGLSLPGMTIVCGDSHTSTHGAMGAVAFGIGTSEVEMVMASQCILQSKPKSMRISINGKLSKGLTAKVRCSLSDEPAHYFRCYRLLR
;
A
#
# COMPACT_ATOMS: atom_id res chain seq x y z
N ILE A 1 11.89 3.78 6.76
CA ILE A 1 10.55 3.78 6.11
C ILE A 1 9.75 4.92 6.71
N ASP A 2 9.24 5.83 5.89
CA ASP A 2 8.48 7.01 6.36
C ASP A 2 6.99 6.70 6.46
N ARG A 3 6.48 5.73 5.71
CA ARG A 3 5.08 5.30 5.76
C ARG A 3 4.95 3.80 5.49
N LEU A 4 4.23 3.11 6.37
CA LEU A 4 3.74 1.76 6.11
C LEU A 4 2.22 1.82 5.98
N TYR A 5 1.72 1.29 4.88
CA TYR A 5 0.31 1.04 4.67
C TYR A 5 0.00 -0.44 4.91
N CYS A 6 -1.17 -0.74 5.44
CA CYS A 6 -1.62 -2.08 5.74
C CYS A 6 -3.10 -2.26 5.41
N HIS A 7 -3.44 -3.43 4.89
CA HIS A 7 -4.80 -3.83 4.55
C HIS A 7 -5.08 -5.25 5.06
N GLU A 8 -6.33 -5.65 5.03
CA GLU A 8 -6.89 -6.82 5.69
C GLU A 8 -6.43 -8.16 5.11
N VAL A 9 -5.83 -8.17 3.92
CA VAL A 9 -5.44 -9.41 3.23
C VAL A 9 -4.04 -9.88 3.65
N THR A 10 -3.05 -8.99 3.61
CA THR A 10 -1.63 -9.38 3.74
C THR A 10 -1.00 -9.00 5.07
N SER A 11 -1.59 -8.04 5.81
CA SER A 11 -1.09 -7.60 7.12
C SER A 11 -1.42 -8.51 8.31
N PRO A 12 -2.50 -9.33 8.35
CA PRO A 12 -2.84 -10.10 9.54
C PRO A 12 -1.71 -10.99 10.09
N GLN A 13 -0.93 -11.63 9.22
CA GLN A 13 0.17 -12.50 9.63
C GLN A 13 1.34 -11.70 10.21
N ALA A 14 1.59 -10.47 9.73
CA ALA A 14 2.59 -9.59 10.32
C ALA A 14 2.21 -9.17 11.75
N PHE A 15 0.95 -8.79 11.98
CA PHE A 15 0.45 -8.52 13.33
C PHE A 15 0.51 -9.76 14.25
N ALA A 16 0.18 -10.93 13.70
CA ALA A 16 0.30 -12.19 14.44
C ALA A 16 1.76 -12.49 14.83
N GLY A 17 2.71 -12.27 13.92
CA GLY A 17 4.15 -12.43 14.17
C GLY A 17 4.67 -11.47 15.23
N MET A 18 4.29 -10.18 15.16
CA MET A 18 4.57 -9.19 16.20
C MET A 18 4.09 -9.68 17.58
N ARG A 19 2.85 -10.17 17.67
CA ARG A 19 2.24 -10.66 18.90
C ARG A 19 2.94 -11.92 19.43
N ALA A 20 3.20 -12.90 18.56
CA ALA A 20 3.86 -14.16 18.93
C ALA A 20 5.27 -13.93 19.48
N ARG A 21 5.97 -12.90 18.99
CA ARG A 21 7.32 -12.52 19.42
C ARG A 21 7.32 -11.54 20.59
N GLY A 22 6.15 -11.12 21.09
CA GLY A 22 6.04 -10.12 22.15
C GLY A 22 6.60 -8.74 21.79
N LEU A 23 6.61 -8.39 20.50
CA LEU A 23 7.18 -7.14 20.00
C LEU A 23 6.17 -6.00 20.11
N LYS A 24 6.69 -4.81 20.43
CA LYS A 24 5.94 -3.55 20.32
C LYS A 24 6.18 -2.92 18.95
N MET A 25 5.18 -2.21 18.45
CA MET A 25 5.31 -1.47 17.20
C MET A 25 6.23 -0.26 17.41
N PHE A 26 7.24 -0.09 16.55
CA PHE A 26 8.28 0.91 16.80
C PHE A 26 7.79 2.34 16.62
N ARG A 27 6.97 2.60 15.59
CA ARG A 27 6.43 3.92 15.24
C ARG A 27 4.99 3.78 14.74
N PRO A 28 4.01 3.56 15.63
CA PRO A 28 2.62 3.36 15.25
C PRO A 28 2.03 4.54 14.46
N ASP A 29 2.47 5.77 14.74
CA ASP A 29 2.00 6.99 14.04
C ASP A 29 2.39 7.05 12.56
N GLN A 30 3.31 6.20 12.09
CA GLN A 30 3.71 6.09 10.68
C GLN A 30 3.01 4.93 9.96
N ILE A 31 2.02 4.29 10.61
CA ILE A 31 1.34 3.10 10.13
C ILE A 31 -0.15 3.39 10.01
N PHE A 32 -0.66 3.20 8.80
CA PHE A 32 -2.05 3.50 8.46
C PHE A 32 -2.70 2.25 7.86
N CYS A 33 -3.79 1.84 8.50
CA CYS A 33 -4.52 0.64 8.13
C CYS A 33 -5.89 1.03 7.56
N MET A 34 -6.30 0.39 6.49
CA MET A 34 -7.67 0.49 5.99
C MET A 34 -8.03 -0.79 5.22
N PRO A 35 -9.27 -1.27 5.37
CA PRO A 35 -9.78 -2.34 4.52
C PRO A 35 -10.18 -1.78 3.15
N ASP A 36 -9.74 -2.43 2.08
CA ASP A 36 -10.10 -2.04 0.70
C ASP A 36 -10.16 -3.17 -0.34
N HIS A 37 -9.71 -4.40 -0.05
CA HIS A 37 -9.76 -5.52 -1.01
C HIS A 37 -11.04 -6.35 -0.88
N ASN A 38 -11.55 -6.52 0.34
CA ASN A 38 -12.67 -7.38 0.71
C ASN A 38 -13.86 -6.57 1.24
N THR A 39 -13.94 -5.30 0.87
CA THR A 39 -15.10 -4.44 1.13
C THR A 39 -16.18 -4.71 0.07
N PRO A 40 -17.44 -4.99 0.44
CA PRO A 40 -18.51 -5.21 -0.53
C PRO A 40 -18.70 -4.03 -1.48
N THR A 41 -18.96 -4.27 -2.77
CA THR A 41 -19.25 -3.19 -3.72
C THR A 41 -20.63 -2.57 -3.50
N HIS A 42 -21.59 -3.36 -3.03
CA HIS A 42 -22.97 -2.97 -2.77
C HIS A 42 -23.28 -3.08 -1.28
N ASP A 43 -24.24 -2.28 -0.81
CA ASP A 43 -24.76 -2.36 0.56
C ASP A 43 -23.67 -2.33 1.65
N GLN A 44 -22.67 -1.45 1.51
CA GLN A 44 -21.57 -1.32 2.47
C GLN A 44 -22.03 -0.93 3.89
N ASP A 45 -23.22 -0.35 4.00
CA ASP A 45 -23.90 -0.07 5.26
C ASP A 45 -24.39 -1.34 5.99
N LYS A 46 -24.49 -2.48 5.29
CA LYS A 46 -24.89 -3.77 5.84
C LYS A 46 -23.67 -4.60 6.29
N PRO A 47 -23.88 -5.62 7.12
CA PRO A 47 -22.83 -6.58 7.46
C PRO A 47 -22.27 -7.29 6.22
N ILE A 48 -20.95 -7.52 6.20
CA ILE A 48 -20.29 -8.31 5.16
C ILE A 48 -20.83 -9.75 5.22
N GLU A 49 -21.49 -10.19 4.15
CA GLU A 49 -22.10 -11.52 4.05
C GLU A 49 -21.06 -12.65 3.94
N ASP A 50 -19.99 -12.42 3.17
CA ASP A 50 -18.94 -13.42 3.00
C ASP A 50 -18.14 -13.57 4.31
N PRO A 51 -18.15 -14.76 4.95
CA PRO A 51 -17.53 -14.96 6.25
C PRO A 51 -16.00 -14.83 6.21
N ILE A 52 -15.36 -15.08 5.06
CA ILE A 52 -13.91 -14.94 4.90
C ILE A 52 -13.53 -13.46 4.90
N SER A 53 -14.18 -12.67 4.04
CA SER A 53 -14.04 -11.22 3.94
C SER A 53 -14.31 -10.55 5.29
N LYS A 54 -15.42 -10.93 5.93
CA LYS A 54 -15.77 -10.44 7.26
C LYS A 54 -14.67 -10.71 8.28
N LYS A 55 -14.15 -11.94 8.33
CA LYS A 55 -13.08 -12.33 9.25
C LYS A 55 -11.82 -11.50 9.02
N GLN A 56 -11.45 -11.21 7.77
CA GLN A 56 -10.27 -10.42 7.46
C GLN A 56 -10.42 -8.96 7.92
N VAL A 57 -11.55 -8.33 7.60
CA VAL A 57 -11.86 -6.95 8.03
C VAL A 57 -11.90 -6.83 9.55
N ASP A 58 -12.62 -7.75 10.22
CA ASP A 58 -12.70 -7.78 11.70
C ASP A 58 -11.31 -8.00 12.32
N THR A 59 -10.47 -8.83 11.70
CA THR A 59 -9.10 -9.08 12.17
C THR A 59 -8.23 -7.84 12.06
N LEU A 60 -8.34 -7.06 10.98
CA LEU A 60 -7.65 -5.77 10.85
C LEU A 60 -8.11 -4.78 11.92
N ALA A 61 -9.42 -4.67 12.15
CA ALA A 61 -9.97 -3.78 13.18
C ALA A 61 -9.46 -4.15 14.58
N LYS A 62 -9.42 -5.45 14.90
CA LYS A 62 -8.86 -5.93 16.17
C LYS A 62 -7.35 -5.63 16.28
N ASN A 63 -6.59 -5.96 15.25
CA ASN A 63 -5.13 -5.74 15.25
C ASN A 63 -4.77 -4.26 15.40
N THR A 64 -5.52 -3.38 14.73
CA THR A 64 -5.27 -1.94 14.82
C THR A 64 -5.55 -1.39 16.21
N ALA A 65 -6.62 -1.86 16.86
CA ALA A 65 -6.92 -1.54 18.26
C ALA A 65 -5.86 -2.09 19.23
N ASP A 66 -5.46 -3.35 19.07
CA ASP A 66 -4.46 -4.01 19.94
C ASP A 66 -3.09 -3.29 19.92
N PHE A 67 -2.69 -2.79 18.75
CA PHE A 67 -1.37 -2.17 18.55
C PHE A 67 -1.38 -0.64 18.54
N GLY A 68 -2.56 -0.02 18.67
CA GLY A 68 -2.71 1.44 18.71
C GLY A 68 -2.29 2.13 17.40
N VAL A 69 -2.62 1.56 16.25
CA VAL A 69 -2.32 2.17 14.93
C VAL A 69 -3.55 2.82 14.32
N THR A 70 -3.33 3.81 13.46
CA THR A 70 -4.43 4.53 12.80
C THR A 70 -5.20 3.59 11.88
N HIS A 71 -6.52 3.54 12.06
CA HIS A 71 -7.43 2.72 11.28
C HIS A 71 -8.51 3.59 10.62
N PHE A 72 -8.50 3.68 9.29
CA PHE A 72 -9.61 4.24 8.53
C PHE A 72 -10.60 3.13 8.23
N ALA A 73 -11.47 2.87 9.20
CA ALA A 73 -12.45 1.80 9.16
C ALA A 73 -13.49 2.00 8.05
N MET A 74 -14.08 0.90 7.58
CA MET A 74 -15.24 0.95 6.67
C MET A 74 -16.33 1.86 7.23
N ASN A 75 -17.13 2.44 6.33
CA ASN A 75 -18.24 3.33 6.65
C ASN A 75 -17.82 4.63 7.35
N THR A 76 -16.53 4.99 7.27
CA THR A 76 -16.04 6.32 7.62
C THR A 76 -15.70 7.09 6.35
N LYS A 77 -15.84 8.41 6.40
CA LYS A 77 -15.43 9.32 5.30
C LYS A 77 -13.93 9.24 4.96
N ASP A 78 -13.16 8.59 5.82
CA ASP A 78 -11.71 8.53 5.75
C ASP A 78 -11.22 7.25 5.08
N ASN A 79 -12.11 6.28 4.82
CA ASN A 79 -11.82 5.01 4.17
C ASN A 79 -11.98 5.07 2.65
N GLY A 80 -11.24 4.21 1.97
CA GLY A 80 -11.21 4.07 0.52
C GLY A 80 -10.02 3.22 0.09
N ILE A 81 -9.76 3.15 -1.21
CA ILE A 81 -8.60 2.42 -1.76
C ILE A 81 -7.31 3.00 -1.18
N ILE A 82 -6.46 2.16 -0.61
CA ILE A 82 -5.31 2.57 0.21
C ILE A 82 -4.34 3.50 -0.55
N HIS A 83 -4.15 3.21 -1.84
CA HIS A 83 -3.27 4.00 -2.72
C HIS A 83 -3.90 5.31 -3.21
N VAL A 84 -5.20 5.51 -3.01
CA VAL A 84 -5.92 6.76 -3.27
C VAL A 84 -5.97 7.61 -1.99
N VAL A 85 -6.36 6.99 -0.88
CA VAL A 85 -6.47 7.64 0.43
C VAL A 85 -5.15 8.23 0.89
N GLY A 86 -4.02 7.52 0.65
CA GLY A 86 -2.70 7.99 1.06
C GLY A 86 -2.36 9.40 0.53
N PRO A 87 -2.32 9.62 -0.79
CA PRO A 87 -2.13 10.95 -1.36
C PRO A 87 -3.21 11.96 -0.95
N GLU A 88 -4.50 11.60 -0.98
CA GLU A 88 -5.61 12.51 -0.66
C GLU A 88 -5.54 13.09 0.76
N LYS A 89 -5.03 12.30 1.70
CA LYS A 89 -4.87 12.70 3.11
C LYS A 89 -3.50 13.31 3.43
N GLY A 90 -2.67 13.58 2.42
CA GLY A 90 -1.31 14.10 2.64
C GLY A 90 -0.38 13.13 3.35
N LEU A 91 -0.68 11.83 3.30
CA LEU A 91 0.10 10.76 3.91
C LEU A 91 1.23 10.27 2.99
N SER A 92 1.18 10.66 1.72
CA SER A 92 2.19 10.37 0.70
C SER A 92 2.77 11.67 0.15
N LEU A 93 3.95 12.05 0.66
CA LEU A 93 4.62 13.30 0.34
C LEU A 93 5.94 13.07 -0.42
N PRO A 94 6.42 14.07 -1.17
CA PRO A 94 7.71 13.99 -1.87
C PRO A 94 8.86 13.63 -0.93
N GLY A 95 9.78 12.79 -1.41
CA GLY A 95 10.98 12.37 -0.68
C GLY A 95 10.77 11.25 0.34
N MET A 96 9.53 10.80 0.57
CA MET A 96 9.24 9.68 1.47
C MET A 96 9.64 8.33 0.87
N THR A 97 9.98 7.38 1.74
CA THR A 97 10.03 5.95 1.45
C THR A 97 8.76 5.29 1.98
N ILE A 98 7.95 4.71 1.08
CA ILE A 98 6.61 4.20 1.38
C ILE A 98 6.53 2.72 1.01
N VAL A 99 5.99 1.89 1.90
CA VAL A 99 5.84 0.44 1.65
C VAL A 99 4.45 -0.04 2.06
N CYS A 100 3.98 -1.11 1.42
CA CYS A 100 2.74 -1.81 1.75
C CYS A 100 2.88 -3.28 1.34
N GLY A 101 2.09 -4.16 1.96
CA GLY A 101 1.89 -5.53 1.50
C GLY A 101 1.09 -5.65 0.18
N ASP A 102 1.14 -4.64 -0.69
CA ASP A 102 0.39 -4.55 -1.96
C ASP A 102 1.34 -4.25 -3.13
N SER A 103 1.14 -4.90 -4.27
CA SER A 103 2.01 -4.77 -5.46
C SER A 103 1.90 -3.39 -6.14
N HIS A 104 0.80 -2.67 -5.95
CA HIS A 104 0.51 -1.37 -6.57
C HIS A 104 1.02 -0.18 -5.75
N THR A 105 1.74 -0.42 -4.66
CA THR A 105 2.38 0.64 -3.83
C THR A 105 3.23 1.62 -4.63
N SER A 106 3.74 1.22 -5.80
CA SER A 106 4.43 2.10 -6.75
C SER A 106 3.61 3.34 -7.16
N THR A 107 2.28 3.31 -7.00
CA THR A 107 1.37 4.44 -7.24
C THR A 107 1.79 5.71 -6.50
N HIS A 108 2.30 5.58 -5.27
CA HIS A 108 2.75 6.75 -4.49
C HIS A 108 4.00 7.42 -5.08
N GLY A 109 4.69 6.78 -6.03
CA GLY A 109 5.77 7.39 -6.80
C GLY A 109 5.33 8.62 -7.60
N ALA A 110 4.04 8.72 -7.97
CA ALA A 110 3.47 9.91 -8.58
C ALA A 110 3.58 11.16 -7.69
N MET A 111 3.70 10.98 -6.37
CA MET A 111 3.91 12.06 -5.39
C MET A 111 5.40 12.39 -5.16
N GLY A 112 6.32 11.81 -5.94
CA GLY A 112 7.76 11.98 -5.75
C GLY A 112 8.34 11.15 -4.58
N ALA A 113 7.63 10.10 -4.17
CA ALA A 113 8.10 9.15 -3.16
C ALA A 113 8.83 7.95 -3.80
N VAL A 114 9.71 7.29 -3.03
CA VAL A 114 10.22 5.96 -3.38
C VAL A 114 9.27 4.94 -2.74
N ALA A 115 8.40 4.34 -3.55
CA ALA A 115 7.32 3.49 -3.05
C ALA A 115 7.31 2.12 -3.72
N PHE A 116 7.22 1.05 -2.94
CA PHE A 116 7.27 -0.33 -3.44
C PHE A 116 6.54 -1.31 -2.52
N GLY A 117 6.00 -2.37 -3.14
CA GLY A 117 5.35 -3.46 -2.42
C GLY A 117 6.38 -4.35 -1.71
N ILE A 118 6.01 -4.89 -0.55
CA ILE A 118 6.86 -5.75 0.27
C ILE A 118 6.09 -7.01 0.69
N GLY A 119 6.80 -8.08 1.03
CA GLY A 119 6.19 -9.31 1.54
C GLY A 119 5.69 -9.18 2.98
N THR A 120 4.82 -10.08 3.44
CA THR A 120 4.27 -10.03 4.79
C THR A 120 5.33 -10.10 5.90
N SER A 121 6.38 -10.92 5.72
CA SER A 121 7.50 -10.96 6.68
C SER A 121 8.27 -9.64 6.73
N GLU A 122 8.32 -8.90 5.63
CA GLU A 122 8.92 -7.57 5.59
C GLU A 122 8.00 -6.51 6.21
N VAL A 123 6.67 -6.66 6.09
CA VAL A 123 5.71 -5.83 6.83
C VAL A 123 5.96 -5.95 8.34
N GLU A 124 6.13 -7.16 8.85
CA GLU A 124 6.51 -7.40 10.26
C GLU A 124 7.85 -6.71 10.60
N MET A 125 8.86 -6.84 9.74
CA MET A 125 10.16 -6.19 9.92
C MET A 125 10.02 -4.66 10.02
N VAL A 126 9.20 -4.04 9.17
CA VAL A 126 8.95 -2.61 9.17
C VAL A 126 8.14 -2.18 10.38
N MET A 127 7.15 -2.97 10.81
CA MET A 127 6.41 -2.73 12.06
C MET A 127 7.35 -2.73 13.28
N ALA A 128 8.31 -3.67 13.32
CA ALA A 128 9.22 -3.85 14.44
C ALA A 128 10.38 -2.85 14.48
N SER A 129 10.84 -2.34 13.34
CA SER A 129 12.11 -1.58 13.25
C SER A 129 12.05 -0.31 12.44
N GLN A 130 10.98 -0.10 11.65
CA GLN A 130 10.89 0.93 10.61
C GLN A 130 11.99 0.87 9.53
N CYS A 131 12.69 -0.26 9.48
CA CYS A 131 13.73 -0.57 8.50
C CYS A 131 13.31 -1.78 7.67
N ILE A 132 13.87 -1.87 6.48
CA ILE A 132 13.74 -3.02 5.60
C ILE A 132 15.06 -3.23 4.88
N LEU A 133 15.47 -4.48 4.72
CA LEU A 133 16.64 -4.82 3.94
C LEU A 133 16.25 -4.86 2.47
N GLN A 134 16.83 -3.98 1.65
CA GLN A 134 16.55 -3.91 0.23
C GLN A 134 17.83 -3.77 -0.58
N SER A 135 17.91 -4.52 -1.67
CA SER A 135 18.96 -4.34 -2.67
C SER A 135 18.72 -3.03 -3.42
N LYS A 136 19.78 -2.24 -3.64
CA LYS A 136 19.65 -0.98 -4.39
C LYS A 136 19.15 -1.26 -5.81
N PRO A 137 17.94 -0.80 -6.20
CA PRO A 137 17.45 -1.02 -7.55
C PRO A 137 18.24 -0.17 -8.54
N LYS A 138 18.33 -0.64 -9.78
CA LYS A 138 18.84 0.18 -10.88
C LYS A 138 17.84 1.29 -11.19
N SER A 139 18.25 2.33 -11.91
CA SER A 139 17.31 3.36 -12.38
C SER A 139 17.03 3.19 -13.88
N MET A 140 15.83 3.57 -14.30
CA MET A 140 15.43 3.70 -15.71
C MET A 140 14.72 5.02 -15.86
N ARG A 141 15.16 5.84 -16.82
CA ARG A 141 14.52 7.12 -17.13
C ARG A 141 13.54 6.93 -18.30
N ILE A 142 12.30 7.37 -18.14
CA ILE A 142 11.33 7.47 -19.23
C ILE A 142 11.07 8.94 -19.50
N SER A 143 11.50 9.41 -20.67
CA SER A 143 11.26 10.79 -21.11
C SER A 143 10.06 10.85 -22.04
N ILE A 144 9.01 11.54 -21.63
CA ILE A 144 7.79 11.74 -22.43
C ILE A 144 7.83 13.15 -23.02
N ASN A 145 7.93 13.25 -24.34
CA ASN A 145 7.98 14.51 -25.08
C ASN A 145 6.66 14.76 -25.84
N GLY A 146 6.34 16.03 -26.13
CA GLY A 146 5.16 16.42 -26.91
C GLY A 146 3.89 16.68 -26.08
N LYS A 147 2.76 16.94 -26.76
CA LYS A 147 1.46 17.21 -26.15
C LYS A 147 0.52 16.02 -26.31
N LEU A 148 -0.36 15.80 -25.33
CA LEU A 148 -1.38 14.74 -25.40
C LEU A 148 -2.43 15.12 -26.45
N SER A 149 -2.69 14.24 -27.41
CA SER A 149 -3.75 14.44 -28.40
C SER A 149 -5.13 14.37 -27.74
N LYS A 150 -6.12 15.06 -28.33
CA LYS A 150 -7.50 15.06 -27.85
C LYS A 150 -8.05 13.63 -27.76
N GLY A 151 -8.66 13.29 -26.64
CA GLY A 151 -9.24 11.96 -26.39
C GLY A 151 -8.24 10.92 -25.86
N LEU A 152 -6.94 11.20 -25.84
CA LEU A 152 -5.95 10.33 -25.18
C LEU A 152 -5.88 10.65 -23.68
N THR A 153 -5.68 9.62 -22.86
CA THR A 153 -5.51 9.73 -21.41
C THR A 153 -4.20 9.11 -20.96
N ALA A 154 -3.82 9.32 -19.69
CA ALA A 154 -2.61 8.74 -19.11
C ALA A 154 -2.56 7.20 -19.24
N LYS A 155 -3.71 6.51 -19.17
CA LYS A 155 -3.80 5.06 -19.33
C LYS A 155 -3.41 4.61 -20.74
N VAL A 156 -3.86 5.32 -21.77
CA VAL A 156 -3.61 4.99 -23.19
C VAL A 156 -2.19 5.36 -23.63
N ARG A 157 -1.56 6.36 -22.99
CA ARG A 157 -0.15 6.70 -23.21
C ARG A 157 0.81 5.55 -22.84
N CYS A 158 0.35 4.56 -22.07
CA CYS A 158 1.15 3.46 -21.57
C CYS A 158 1.32 2.27 -22.54
N SER A 159 1.06 2.42 -23.85
CA SER A 159 1.38 1.41 -24.88
C SER A 159 2.87 1.11 -25.06
N LEU A 160 3.72 1.60 -24.16
CA LEU A 160 5.08 1.13 -23.89
C LEU A 160 5.12 -0.33 -23.34
N SER A 161 3.99 -1.03 -23.33
CA SER A 161 3.82 -2.43 -22.91
C SER A 161 3.95 -3.45 -24.04
N ASP A 162 4.00 -3.02 -25.31
CA ASP A 162 3.87 -3.92 -26.47
C ASP A 162 5.20 -4.51 -26.99
N GLU A 163 6.35 -4.07 -26.45
CA GLU A 163 7.65 -4.77 -26.52
C GLU A 163 7.77 -5.72 -25.31
N PRO A 164 8.75 -6.64 -25.18
CA PRO A 164 8.90 -7.51 -23.99
C PRO A 164 9.38 -6.71 -22.75
N ALA A 165 8.70 -5.62 -22.43
CA ALA A 165 8.99 -4.63 -21.42
C ALA A 165 8.80 -5.15 -19.99
N HIS A 166 8.04 -6.24 -19.82
CA HIS A 166 7.86 -6.89 -18.52
C HIS A 166 9.21 -7.31 -17.90
N TYR A 167 10.14 -7.84 -18.70
CA TYR A 167 11.45 -8.27 -18.20
C TYR A 167 12.44 -7.11 -18.01
N PHE A 168 12.39 -6.09 -18.87
CA PHE A 168 13.33 -4.96 -18.82
C PHE A 168 13.16 -4.06 -17.60
N ARG A 169 11.97 -4.06 -16.99
CA ARG A 169 11.63 -3.23 -15.82
C ARG A 169 11.94 -3.90 -14.48
N CYS A 170 12.24 -5.20 -14.47
CA CYS A 170 12.60 -5.92 -13.25
C CYS A 170 13.78 -5.24 -12.55
N TYR A 171 13.66 -5.06 -11.23
CA TYR A 171 14.68 -4.46 -10.35
C TYR A 171 15.09 -3.02 -10.71
N ARG A 172 14.21 -2.24 -11.34
CA ARG A 172 14.46 -0.83 -11.70
C ARG A 172 13.40 0.12 -11.13
N LEU A 173 13.87 1.25 -10.58
CA LEU A 173 13.02 2.42 -10.30
C LEU A 173 12.84 3.23 -11.58
N LEU A 174 11.59 3.40 -12.00
CA LEU A 174 11.22 4.30 -13.09
C LEU A 174 11.29 5.76 -12.60
N ARG A 175 11.96 6.61 -13.38
CA ARG A 175 12.07 8.06 -13.17
C ARG A 175 11.70 8.82 -14.43
#